data_AF-A0A443YUH4-F1
#
_entry.id   AF-A0A443YUH4-F1
#
_cell.length_a   1.000
_cell.length_b   1.000
_cell.length_c   1.000
_cell.angle_alpha   90.00
_cell.angle_beta   90.00
_cell.angle_gamma   90.00
#
_symmetry.space_group_name_H-M   'P 1'
#
loop_
_entity.id
_entity.type
_entity.pdbx_description
1 polymer ?
#
loop_
_entity_poly.entity_id
_entity_poly.type
_entity_poly.pdbx_seq_one_letter_code
_entity_poly.pdbx_strand_id
1 'polypeptide(L)'
;MRVNKNLLLQKSNEELEKYLLPNKGYVPDAIEYAAEILKDRGYEFSEEQNTYIQSALAPKEKKQVNSDYILASNLILASAALGGINFIFLAATMPDFSIFTGLFSLLIIAGFGLLARTGTTWLKYVLLAFLLIGLVGLPLMITFYLANPIIGMANLTQTILQGTSIFFLFRAETKDSKLPITFPPTAQS
;
A
#
# COMPACT_ATOMS: atom_id res chain seq x y z
N MET A 1 -12.69 4.28 -12.91
CA MET A 1 -13.90 4.10 -13.74
C MET A 1 -14.15 5.44 -14.41
N ARG A 2 -14.11 5.53 -15.74
CA ARG A 2 -14.30 6.80 -16.47
C ARG A 2 -15.78 7.05 -16.70
N VAL A 3 -16.25 8.27 -16.43
CA VAL A 3 -17.64 8.65 -16.64
C VAL A 3 -17.85 9.07 -18.10
N ASN A 4 -18.97 8.68 -18.70
CA ASN A 4 -19.27 9.06 -20.08
C ASN A 4 -19.86 10.48 -20.13
N LYS A 5 -19.09 11.43 -20.67
CA LYS A 5 -19.48 12.85 -20.83
C LYS A 5 -20.80 13.02 -21.60
N ASN A 6 -21.10 12.14 -22.56
CA ASN A 6 -22.33 12.22 -23.36
C ASN A 6 -23.60 11.98 -22.52
N LEU A 7 -23.51 11.19 -21.44
CA LEU A 7 -24.64 11.00 -20.52
C LEU A 7 -24.89 12.26 -19.65
N LEU A 8 -23.83 13.01 -19.33
CA LEU A 8 -23.93 14.25 -18.58
C LEU A 8 -24.43 15.41 -19.46
N LEU A 9 -24.12 15.41 -20.76
CA LEU A 9 -24.64 16.40 -21.71
C LEU A 9 -26.16 16.37 -21.84
N GLN A 10 -26.79 15.23 -21.60
CA GLN A 10 -28.26 15.07 -21.63
C GLN A 10 -28.96 15.63 -20.38
N LYS A 11 -28.20 15.99 -19.34
CA LYS A 11 -28.75 16.47 -18.06
C LYS A 11 -29.07 17.96 -18.09
N SER A 12 -30.06 18.35 -17.29
CA SER A 12 -30.37 19.77 -17.05
C SER A 12 -29.30 20.44 -16.18
N ASN A 13 -29.29 21.77 -16.14
CA ASN A 13 -28.33 22.51 -15.29
C ASN A 13 -28.52 22.16 -13.81
N GLU A 14 -29.76 22.11 -13.33
CA GLU A 14 -30.10 21.72 -11.94
C GLU A 14 -29.62 20.30 -11.59
N GLU A 15 -29.61 19.39 -12.57
CA GLU A 15 -29.07 18.05 -12.37
C GLU A 15 -27.54 18.03 -12.33
N LEU A 16 -26.87 18.86 -13.13
CA LEU A 16 -25.42 18.97 -13.17
C LEU A 16 -24.87 19.67 -11.92
N GLU A 17 -25.59 20.66 -11.38
CA GLU A 17 -25.24 21.33 -10.13
C GLU A 17 -25.13 20.37 -8.95
N LYS A 18 -25.94 19.29 -8.95
CA LYS A 18 -25.86 18.26 -7.91
C LYS A 18 -24.48 17.60 -7.83
N TYR A 19 -23.72 17.57 -8.93
CA TYR A 19 -22.36 17.02 -8.97
C TYR A 19 -21.33 17.95 -8.32
N LEU A 20 -21.68 19.23 -8.15
CA LEU A 20 -20.83 20.25 -7.54
C LEU A 20 -21.09 20.45 -6.04
N LEU A 21 -21.89 19.57 -5.44
CA LEU A 21 -22.19 19.61 -4.00
C LEU A 21 -21.17 18.77 -3.21
N PRO A 22 -20.52 19.34 -2.17
CA PRO A 22 -19.41 18.69 -1.46
C PRO A 22 -19.74 17.37 -0.76
N ASN A 23 -21.03 17.08 -0.52
CA ASN A 23 -21.46 15.97 0.36
C ASN A 23 -21.97 14.73 -0.39
N LYS A 24 -21.76 14.64 -1.71
CA LYS A 24 -22.32 13.55 -2.55
C LYS A 24 -21.30 12.51 -3.02
N GLY A 25 -20.00 12.75 -2.86
CA GLY A 25 -18.95 11.76 -3.11
C GLY A 25 -18.77 11.34 -4.57
N TYR A 26 -19.03 12.23 -5.53
CA TYR A 26 -18.82 11.94 -6.96
C TYR A 26 -17.33 11.77 -7.30
N VAL A 27 -17.06 10.98 -8.34
CA VAL A 27 -15.70 10.79 -8.87
C VAL A 27 -15.20 12.07 -9.55
N PRO A 28 -13.89 12.37 -9.52
CA PRO A 28 -13.32 13.60 -10.09
C PRO A 28 -13.70 13.84 -11.55
N ASP A 29 -13.66 12.80 -12.40
CA ASP A 29 -14.07 12.90 -13.81
C ASP A 29 -15.52 13.41 -13.98
N ALA A 30 -16.44 13.04 -13.08
CA ALA A 30 -17.84 13.49 -13.14
C ALA A 30 -17.97 14.97 -12.76
N ILE A 31 -17.18 15.40 -11.77
CA ILE A 31 -17.14 16.78 -11.29
C ILE A 31 -16.55 17.68 -12.38
N GLU A 32 -15.46 17.23 -13.02
CA GLU A 32 -14.81 17.92 -14.13
C GLU A 32 -15.78 18.12 -15.31
N TYR A 33 -16.42 17.04 -15.78
CA TYR A 33 -17.35 17.13 -16.91
C TYR A 33 -18.60 17.93 -16.59
N ALA A 34 -19.14 17.85 -15.37
CA ALA A 34 -20.29 18.67 -14.97
C ALA A 34 -19.94 20.16 -14.93
N ALA A 35 -18.79 20.51 -14.36
CA ALA A 35 -18.31 21.89 -14.34
C ALA A 35 -18.04 22.43 -15.76
N GLU A 36 -17.44 21.62 -16.64
CA GLU A 36 -17.18 22.02 -18.03
C GLU A 36 -18.49 22.30 -18.80
N ILE A 37 -19.48 21.40 -18.71
CA ILE A 37 -20.76 21.55 -19.40
C ILE A 37 -21.55 22.76 -18.88
N LEU A 38 -21.56 22.99 -17.56
CA LEU A 38 -22.23 24.16 -16.97
C LEU A 38 -21.57 25.47 -17.43
N LYS A 39 -20.24 25.50 -17.48
CA LYS A 39 -19.48 26.66 -17.97
C LYS A 39 -19.76 26.94 -19.45
N ASP A 40 -19.78 25.91 -20.29
CA ASP A 40 -20.11 26.04 -21.72
C ASP A 40 -21.54 26.55 -21.96
N ARG A 41 -22.45 26.30 -21.00
CA ARG A 41 -23.82 26.81 -20.99
C ARG A 41 -23.96 28.22 -20.41
N GLY A 42 -22.86 28.87 -20.03
CA GLY A 42 -22.85 30.21 -19.46
C GLY A 42 -23.30 30.28 -17.99
N TYR A 43 -23.19 29.17 -17.24
CA TYR A 43 -23.49 29.15 -15.82
C TYR A 43 -22.39 29.84 -15.00
N GLU A 44 -22.79 30.69 -14.05
CA GLU A 44 -21.86 31.32 -13.10
C GLU A 44 -21.81 30.52 -11.79
N PHE A 45 -20.62 30.01 -11.46
CA PHE A 45 -20.42 29.24 -10.23
C PHE A 45 -20.36 30.15 -8.99
N SER A 46 -20.97 29.68 -7.90
CA SER A 46 -20.77 30.30 -6.60
C SER A 46 -19.33 30.11 -6.10
N GLU A 47 -18.90 30.93 -5.14
CA GLU A 47 -17.58 30.76 -4.52
C GLU A 47 -17.43 29.38 -3.85
N GLU A 48 -18.50 28.86 -3.24
CA GLU A 48 -18.50 27.53 -2.64
C GLU A 48 -18.29 26.43 -3.69
N GLN A 49 -18.97 26.53 -4.84
CA GLN A 49 -18.81 25.59 -5.95
C GLN A 49 -17.40 25.66 -6.55
N ASN A 50 -16.87 26.87 -6.77
CA ASN A 50 -15.51 27.07 -7.26
C ASN A 50 -14.48 26.46 -6.30
N THR A 51 -14.66 26.66 -4.99
CA THR A 51 -13.79 26.09 -3.96
C THR A 51 -13.87 24.56 -3.96
N TYR A 52 -15.08 24.00 -4.07
CA TYR A 52 -15.27 22.56 -4.15
C TYR A 52 -14.63 21.97 -5.41
N ILE A 53 -14.89 22.55 -6.60
CA ILE A 53 -14.31 22.12 -7.88
C ILE A 53 -12.79 22.13 -7.79
N GLN A 54 -12.19 23.21 -7.30
CA GLN A 54 -10.74 23.28 -7.11
C GLN A 54 -10.22 22.19 -6.17
N SER A 55 -10.87 21.97 -5.03
CA SER A 55 -10.44 20.93 -4.08
C SER A 55 -10.65 19.49 -4.58
N ALA A 56 -11.70 19.24 -5.37
CA ALA A 56 -12.03 17.93 -5.91
C ALA A 56 -11.17 17.55 -7.12
N LEU A 57 -10.79 18.56 -7.93
CA LEU A 57 -9.93 18.40 -9.11
C LEU A 57 -8.45 18.66 -8.79
N ALA A 58 -8.13 19.17 -7.60
CA ALA A 58 -6.76 19.29 -7.14
C ALA A 58 -6.08 17.93 -7.28
N PRO A 59 -4.88 17.87 -7.88
CA PRO A 59 -4.14 16.63 -7.94
C PRO A 59 -3.94 16.17 -6.50
N LYS A 60 -4.58 15.05 -6.12
CA LYS A 60 -4.31 14.41 -4.83
C LYS A 60 -2.81 14.19 -4.79
N GLU A 61 -2.12 14.87 -3.87
CA GLU A 61 -0.71 14.65 -3.67
C GLU A 61 -0.51 13.14 -3.53
N LYS A 62 0.21 12.56 -4.49
CA LYS A 62 0.62 11.16 -4.38
C LYS A 62 1.47 11.13 -3.13
N LYS A 63 0.90 10.66 -2.02
CA LYS A 63 1.57 10.49 -0.74
C LYS A 63 2.94 9.89 -1.04
N GLN A 64 3.98 10.71 -0.94
CA GLN A 64 5.30 10.33 -1.41
C GLN A 64 5.76 9.24 -0.46
N VAL A 65 5.67 7.99 -0.93
CA VAL A 65 5.95 6.82 -0.09
C VAL A 65 7.39 6.96 0.37
N ASN A 66 7.58 7.04 1.68
CA ASN A 66 8.89 7.15 2.29
C ASN A 66 9.81 6.04 1.75
N SER A 67 11.02 6.40 1.33
CA SER A 67 12.01 5.47 0.78
C SER A 67 12.23 4.26 1.70
N ASP A 68 12.07 4.45 3.02
CA ASP A 68 12.20 3.38 4.01
C ASP A 68 11.09 2.31 3.90
N TYR A 69 9.85 2.69 3.55
CA TYR A 69 8.79 1.71 3.27
C TYR A 69 9.09 0.88 2.01
N ILE A 70 9.70 1.51 1.00
CA ILE A 70 10.11 0.83 -0.24
C ILE A 70 11.25 -0.15 0.05
N LEU A 71 12.25 0.28 0.84
CA LEU A 71 13.36 -0.57 1.27
C LEU A 71 12.86 -1.77 2.07
N ALA A 72 11.98 -1.55 3.05
CA ALA A 72 11.38 -2.64 3.82
C ALA A 72 10.63 -3.64 2.93
N SER A 73 9.80 -3.14 2.01
CA SER A 73 9.09 -3.98 1.04
C SER A 73 10.04 -4.83 0.20
N ASN A 74 11.10 -4.22 -0.34
CA ASN A 74 12.06 -4.93 -1.19
C ASN A 74 12.78 -6.05 -0.42
N LEU A 75 13.11 -5.82 0.86
CA LEU A 75 13.70 -6.84 1.72
C LEU A 75 12.73 -8.00 2.00
N ILE A 76 11.45 -7.71 2.26
CA ILE A 76 10.42 -8.75 2.45
C ILE A 76 10.24 -9.55 1.16
N LEU A 77 10.13 -8.89 0.01
CA LEU A 77 9.98 -9.55 -1.29
C LEU A 77 11.23 -10.37 -1.66
N ALA A 78 12.43 -9.89 -1.36
CA ALA A 78 13.66 -10.65 -1.51
C ALA A 78 13.64 -11.91 -0.61
N SER A 79 13.17 -11.79 0.63
CA SER A 79 13.00 -12.94 1.52
C SER A 79 11.96 -13.94 0.99
N ALA A 80 10.89 -13.47 0.36
CA ALA A 80 9.89 -14.31 -0.29
C ALA A 80 10.47 -15.05 -1.51
N ALA A 81 11.26 -14.35 -2.33
CA ALA A 81 11.95 -14.95 -3.47
C ALA A 81 12.94 -16.04 -3.04
N LEU A 82 13.73 -15.78 -1.99
CA LEU A 82 14.62 -16.78 -1.40
C LEU A 82 13.83 -17.97 -0.84
N GLY A 83 12.70 -17.71 -0.19
CA GLY A 83 11.77 -18.75 0.25
C GLY A 83 11.22 -19.58 -0.91
N GLY A 84 10.95 -18.95 -2.06
CA GLY A 84 10.50 -19.62 -3.28
C GLY A 84 11.56 -20.55 -3.86
N ILE A 85 12.82 -20.11 -3.88
CA ILE A 85 13.95 -20.97 -4.29
C ILE A 85 14.05 -22.17 -3.35
N ASN A 86 13.98 -21.94 -2.04
CA ASN A 86 14.03 -23.00 -1.04
C ASN A 86 12.84 -23.96 -1.17
N PHE A 87 11.64 -23.43 -1.41
CA PHE A 87 10.42 -24.20 -1.65
C PHE A 87 10.57 -25.14 -2.85
N ILE A 88 11.08 -24.64 -3.99
CA ILE A 88 11.32 -25.47 -5.18
C ILE A 88 12.34 -26.56 -4.86
N PHE A 89 13.41 -26.23 -4.14
CA PHE A 89 14.43 -27.19 -3.74
C PHE A 89 13.85 -28.30 -2.84
N LEU A 90 13.07 -27.95 -1.80
CA LEU A 90 12.42 -28.95 -0.94
C LEU A 90 11.40 -29.79 -1.71
N ALA A 91 10.58 -29.18 -2.56
CA ALA A 91 9.60 -29.91 -3.37
C ALA A 91 10.25 -30.93 -4.31
N ALA A 92 11.47 -30.66 -4.78
CA ALA A 92 12.22 -31.57 -5.65
C ALA A 92 12.95 -32.68 -4.87
N THR A 93 13.22 -32.49 -3.58
CA THR A 93 14.10 -33.37 -2.79
C THR A 93 13.37 -34.16 -1.71
N MET A 94 12.18 -33.74 -1.30
CA MET A 94 11.40 -34.37 -0.23
C MET A 94 10.10 -34.96 -0.77
N PRO A 95 9.91 -36.29 -0.72
CA PRO A 95 8.71 -36.95 -1.23
C PRO A 95 7.41 -36.49 -0.54
N ASP A 96 7.47 -36.22 0.76
CA ASP A 96 6.31 -35.85 1.58
C ASP A 96 6.10 -34.33 1.68
N PHE A 97 6.70 -33.56 0.78
CA PHE A 97 6.62 -32.10 0.82
C PHE A 97 5.23 -31.57 0.51
N SER A 98 4.65 -30.79 1.44
CA SER A 98 3.34 -30.18 1.23
C SER A 98 3.44 -28.90 0.39
N ILE A 99 3.15 -29.05 -0.90
CA ILE A 99 3.12 -27.96 -1.88
C ILE A 99 2.13 -26.86 -1.47
N PHE A 100 0.95 -27.25 -0.97
CA PHE A 100 -0.11 -26.32 -0.63
C PHE A 100 0.30 -25.37 0.51
N THR A 101 0.86 -25.91 1.59
CA THR A 101 1.27 -25.08 2.74
C THR A 101 2.41 -24.14 2.39
N GLY A 102 3.39 -24.61 1.60
CA GLY A 102 4.51 -23.77 1.18
C GLY A 102 4.08 -22.67 0.21
N LEU A 103 3.20 -22.95 -0.76
CA LEU A 103 2.69 -21.93 -1.68
C LEU A 103 1.86 -20.87 -0.93
N PHE A 104 1.00 -21.32 -0.01
CA PHE A 104 0.20 -20.42 0.82
C PHE A 104 1.08 -19.50 1.68
N SER A 105 2.13 -20.05 2.30
CA SER A 105 3.11 -19.27 3.07
C SER A 105 3.82 -18.21 2.20
N LEU A 106 4.25 -18.58 0.98
CA LEU A 106 4.89 -17.64 0.05
C LEU A 106 3.96 -16.49 -0.36
N LEU A 107 2.69 -16.78 -0.63
CA LEU A 107 1.70 -15.75 -0.96
C LEU A 107 1.47 -14.78 0.19
N ILE A 108 1.44 -15.26 1.44
CA ILE A 108 1.33 -14.41 2.62
C ILE A 108 2.53 -13.47 2.73
N ILE A 109 3.76 -13.99 2.63
CA ILE A 109 4.97 -13.18 2.76
C ILE A 109 5.04 -12.15 1.62
N ALA A 110 4.75 -12.56 0.38
CA ALA A 110 4.69 -11.65 -0.77
C ALA A 110 3.61 -10.56 -0.56
N GLY A 111 2.44 -10.95 -0.05
CA GLY A 111 1.35 -10.04 0.29
C GLY A 111 1.78 -8.98 1.32
N PHE A 112 2.49 -9.38 2.38
CA PHE A 112 3.07 -8.42 3.33
C PHE A 112 4.12 -7.52 2.70
N GLY A 113 4.94 -8.04 1.78
CA GLY A 113 5.90 -7.23 1.03
C GLY A 113 5.22 -6.13 0.20
N LEU A 114 4.09 -6.45 -0.44
CA LEU A 114 3.30 -5.45 -1.18
C LEU A 114 2.61 -4.45 -0.24
N LEU A 115 2.04 -4.93 0.87
CA LEU A 115 1.36 -4.09 1.86
C LEU A 115 2.33 -3.13 2.58
N ALA A 116 3.61 -3.50 2.70
CA ALA A 116 4.64 -2.62 3.26
C ALA A 116 4.82 -1.33 2.43
N ARG A 117 4.58 -1.38 1.12
CA ARG A 117 4.72 -0.20 0.24
C ARG A 117 3.62 0.84 0.44
N THR A 118 2.50 0.48 1.03
CA THR A 118 1.37 1.41 1.21
C THR A 118 1.54 2.31 2.44
N GLY A 119 2.63 2.15 3.20
CA GLY A 119 2.86 2.92 4.43
C GLY A 119 1.95 2.48 5.59
N THR A 120 1.55 1.20 5.61
CA THR A 120 0.65 0.64 6.63
C THR A 120 1.34 0.57 8.00
N THR A 121 0.93 1.42 8.93
CA THR A 121 1.62 1.60 10.23
C THR A 121 1.53 0.38 11.16
N TRP A 122 0.44 -0.39 11.11
CA TRP A 122 0.28 -1.58 11.98
C TRP A 122 1.13 -2.77 11.52
N LEU A 123 1.55 -2.80 10.26
CA LEU A 123 2.22 -3.95 9.65
C LEU A 123 3.52 -4.32 10.37
N LYS A 124 4.27 -3.33 10.86
CA LYS A 124 5.52 -3.56 11.59
C LYS A 124 5.35 -4.39 12.87
N TYR A 125 4.22 -4.24 13.57
CA TYR A 125 3.93 -5.01 14.77
C TYR A 125 3.52 -6.44 14.44
N VAL A 126 2.76 -6.62 13.36
CA VAL A 126 2.38 -7.97 12.89
C VAL A 126 3.60 -8.73 12.40
N LEU A 127 4.47 -8.10 11.62
CA LEU A 127 5.73 -8.71 11.18
C LEU A 127 6.67 -9.00 12.37
N LEU A 128 6.73 -8.12 13.36
CA LEU A 128 7.50 -8.36 14.58
C LEU A 128 6.96 -9.56 15.36
N ALA A 129 5.65 -9.70 15.51
CA ALA A 129 5.04 -10.85 16.17
C ALA A 129 5.38 -12.16 15.43
N PHE A 130 5.26 -12.19 14.11
CA PHE A 130 5.66 -13.35 13.31
C PHE A 130 7.15 -13.68 13.43
N LEU A 131 8.02 -12.66 13.41
CA LEU A 131 9.46 -12.85 13.59
C LEU A 131 9.76 -13.49 14.95
N LEU A 132 9.15 -12.99 16.02
CA LEU A 132 9.33 -13.52 17.38
C LEU A 132 8.85 -14.97 17.50
N ILE A 133 7.69 -15.29 16.93
CA ILE A 133 7.18 -16.67 16.86
C ILE A 133 8.16 -17.56 16.09
N GLY A 134 8.69 -17.08 14.96
CA GLY A 134 9.69 -17.80 14.16
C GLY A 134 10.99 -18.07 14.93
N LEU A 135 11.49 -17.07 15.68
CA LEU A 135 12.69 -17.20 16.51
C LEU A 135 12.50 -18.25 17.61
N VAL A 136 11.33 -18.30 18.24
CA VAL A 136 10.99 -19.34 19.24
C VAL A 136 10.95 -20.73 18.61
N GLY A 137 10.62 -20.85 17.33
CA GLY A 137 10.65 -22.11 16.57
C GLY A 137 12.07 -22.59 16.19
N LEU A 138 13.08 -21.71 16.16
CA LEU A 138 14.43 -22.07 15.70
C LEU A 138 15.09 -23.21 16.49
N PRO A 139 15.02 -23.27 17.84
CA PRO A 139 15.60 -24.39 18.60
C PRO A 139 15.02 -25.75 18.20
N LEU A 140 13.74 -25.81 17.82
CA LEU A 140 13.08 -27.05 17.38
C LEU A 140 13.60 -27.53 16.03
N MET A 141 14.13 -26.62 15.20
CA MET A 141 14.59 -26.89 13.84
C MET A 141 16.12 -27.09 13.75
N ILE A 142 16.86 -26.99 14.86
CA ILE A 142 18.33 -26.96 14.82
C ILE A 142 18.94 -28.25 14.27
N THR A 143 18.40 -29.42 14.65
CA THR A 143 18.86 -30.72 14.15
C THR A 143 18.56 -30.86 12.65
N PHE A 144 17.41 -30.37 12.21
CA PHE A 144 17.03 -30.35 10.80
C PHE A 144 17.97 -29.47 9.97
N TYR A 145 18.36 -28.30 10.47
CA TYR A 145 19.30 -27.41 9.78
C TYR A 145 20.74 -27.93 9.78
N LEU A 146 21.17 -28.65 10.82
CA LEU A 146 22.47 -29.32 10.82
C LEU A 146 22.51 -30.45 9.79
N ALA A 147 21.40 -31.17 9.60
CA ALA A 147 21.27 -32.18 8.54
C ALA A 147 21.13 -31.56 7.14
N ASN A 148 20.54 -30.37 7.04
CA ASN A 148 20.27 -29.66 5.78
C ASN A 148 20.85 -28.23 5.81
N PRO A 149 22.18 -28.07 5.72
CA PRO A 149 22.85 -26.79 5.95
C PRO A 149 22.45 -25.69 4.94
N ILE A 150 22.15 -26.06 3.68
CA ILE A 150 21.69 -25.10 2.67
C ILE A 150 20.34 -24.49 3.08
N ILE A 151 19.42 -25.31 3.57
CA ILE A 151 18.10 -24.87 4.06
C ILE A 151 18.27 -24.00 5.31
N GLY A 152 19.17 -24.37 6.22
CA GLY A 152 19.49 -23.58 7.41
C GLY A 152 20.03 -22.19 7.05
N MET A 153 20.97 -22.12 6.11
CA MET A 153 21.54 -20.85 5.63
C MET A 153 20.50 -19.96 4.94
N ALA A 154 19.61 -20.55 4.14
CA ALA A 154 18.50 -19.83 3.52
C ALA A 154 17.57 -19.23 4.59
N ASN A 155 17.14 -20.02 5.59
CA ASN A 155 16.27 -19.55 6.67
C ASN A 155 16.94 -18.46 7.54
N LEU A 156 18.24 -18.60 7.83
CA LEU A 156 18.99 -17.58 8.57
C LEU A 156 19.03 -16.25 7.79
N THR A 157 19.30 -16.34 6.49
CA THR A 157 19.31 -15.17 5.60
C THR A 157 17.92 -14.52 5.54
N GLN A 158 16.85 -15.31 5.43
CA GLN A 158 15.47 -14.79 5.48
C GLN A 158 15.18 -14.08 6.81
N THR A 159 15.62 -14.65 7.94
CA THR A 159 15.43 -14.05 9.26
C THR A 159 16.12 -12.69 9.36
N ILE A 160 17.35 -12.57 8.84
CA ILE A 160 18.10 -11.30 8.80
C ILE A 160 17.39 -10.27 7.91
N LEU A 161 16.94 -10.68 6.72
CA LEU A 161 16.21 -9.79 5.80
C LEU A 161 14.90 -9.28 6.41
N GLN A 162 14.13 -10.16 7.05
CA GLN A 162 12.88 -9.80 7.71
C GLN A 162 13.11 -8.89 8.91
N GLY A 163 14.10 -9.18 9.76
CA GLY A 163 14.49 -8.29 10.87
C GLY A 163 14.90 -6.89 10.38
N THR A 164 15.70 -6.85 9.32
CA THR A 164 16.12 -5.58 8.69
C THR A 164 14.91 -4.82 8.11
N SER A 165 13.96 -5.52 7.50
CA SER A 165 12.75 -4.89 6.96
C SER A 165 11.91 -4.22 8.05
N ILE A 166 11.75 -4.87 9.21
CA ILE A 166 11.00 -4.34 10.35
C ILE A 166 11.70 -3.09 10.89
N PHE A 167 13.04 -3.11 11.00
CA PHE A 167 13.80 -1.93 11.38
C PHE A 167 13.52 -0.73 10.47
N PHE A 168 13.50 -0.93 9.14
CA PHE A 168 13.15 0.14 8.20
C PHE A 168 11.70 0.61 8.35
N LEU A 169 10.73 -0.28 8.65
CA LEU A 169 9.35 0.12 8.88
C LEU A 169 9.20 1.01 10.13
N PHE A 170 9.88 0.71 11.23
CA PHE A 170 9.90 1.58 12.40
C PHE A 170 10.57 2.91 12.10
N ARG A 171 11.67 2.91 11.35
CA ARG A 171 12.37 4.13 10.95
C ARG A 171 11.51 5.02 10.06
N ALA A 172 10.76 4.43 9.12
CA ALA A 172 9.88 5.16 8.21
C ALA A 172 8.85 6.01 8.97
N GLU A 173 8.18 5.42 9.97
CA GLU A 173 7.18 6.11 10.78
C GLU A 173 7.76 7.29 11.57
N THR A 174 8.95 7.12 12.17
CA THR A 174 9.61 8.20 12.92
C THR A 174 10.01 9.40 12.06
N LYS A 175 10.18 9.20 10.75
CA LYS A 175 10.43 10.30 9.79
C LYS A 175 9.13 10.98 9.38
N ASP A 176 8.09 10.20 9.09
CA ASP A 176 6.77 10.73 8.71
C ASP A 176 6.15 11.55 9.85
N SER A 177 6.37 11.16 11.12
CA SER A 177 5.88 11.91 12.29
C SER A 177 6.57 13.27 12.51
N LYS A 178 7.68 13.55 11.81
CA LYS A 178 8.46 14.80 11.95
C LYS A 178 8.19 15.80 10.83
N LEU A 179 7.36 15.46 9.85
CA LEU A 179 6.99 16.41 8.80
C LEU A 179 6.12 17.51 9.42
N PRO A 180 6.46 18.81 9.22
CA PRO A 180 5.67 19.90 9.77
C PRO A 180 4.24 19.83 9.23
N ILE A 181 3.26 19.94 10.13
CA ILE A 181 1.87 20.14 9.77
C ILE A 181 1.81 21.51 9.09
N THR A 182 1.78 21.54 7.76
CA THR A 182 1.52 22.78 7.02
C THR A 182 0.06 23.12 7.22
N PHE A 183 -0.23 23.97 8.21
CA PHE A 183 -1.53 24.59 8.33
C PHE A 183 -1.77 25.44 7.07
N PRO A 184 -2.94 25.35 6.44
CA PRO A 184 -3.28 26.25 5.34
C PRO A 184 -3.13 27.69 5.86
N PRO A 185 -2.60 28.62 5.03
CA PRO A 185 -2.51 30.01 5.44
C PRO A 185 -3.91 30.46 5.86
N THR A 186 -4.05 30.81 7.13
CA THR A 186 -5.26 31.47 7.65
C THR A 186 -5.50 32.67 6.76
N ALA A 187 -6.60 32.64 6.02
CA ALA A 187 -7.10 33.78 5.28
C ALA A 187 -7.21 34.94 6.28
N GLN A 188 -6.34 35.92 6.15
CA GLN A 188 -6.43 37.16 6.92
C GLN A 188 -7.60 37.94 6.35
N SER A 189 -8.67 38.04 7.14
CA SER A 189 -9.82 38.93 6.94
C SER A 189 -9.45 40.37 7.24
#